data_AF-A0A7S0EKE1-F1
#
_entry.id   AF-A0A7S0EKE1-F1
#
_cell.length_a   1.000
_cell.length_b   1.000
_cell.length_c   1.000
_cell.angle_alpha   90.00
_cell.angle_beta   90.00
_cell.angle_gamma   90.00
#
_symmetry.space_group_name_H-M   'P 1'
#
loop_
_entity.id
_entity.type
_entity.pdbx_description
1 polymer ?
#
loop_
_entity_poly.entity_id
_entity_poly.type
_entity_poly.pdbx_seq_one_letter_code
_entity_poly.pdbx_strand_id
1 'polypeptide(L)'
;MARTSLAVARSLCTKIRPLSDEWARVGLGANRAAPHEKLNRLLFVQCGFGCDQHGDRKKGSTAAALRAVRDAISFNSIPGVALSVPGGRDNMLVHVKLGVPSQFSEVDLDEVARVFPYGKLLPIEVTTGGLTFGCGRVVTELGDEDDTAIVAVAAVSLGYHDPSDAALSPRTWDTRDGH
;
A
#
# COMPACT_ATOMS: atom_id res chain seq x y z
N MET A 1 -39.27 17.14 25.93
CA MET A 1 -38.00 16.46 26.28
C MET A 1 -37.53 15.67 25.06
N ALA A 2 -36.69 16.29 24.22
CA ALA A 2 -36.13 15.66 23.04
C ALA A 2 -34.89 14.84 23.46
N ARG A 3 -34.94 13.51 23.28
CA ARG A 3 -33.77 12.65 23.38
C ARG A 3 -33.14 12.51 22.01
N THR A 4 -32.15 13.36 21.74
CA THR A 4 -31.23 13.22 20.61
C THR A 4 -30.28 12.06 20.93
N SER A 5 -30.58 10.87 20.40
CA SER A 5 -29.62 9.77 20.39
C SER A 5 -28.64 10.04 19.25
N LEU A 6 -27.41 10.39 19.63
CA LEU A 6 -26.28 10.60 18.74
C LEU A 6 -25.92 9.26 18.09
N ALA A 7 -26.50 8.95 16.94
CA ALA A 7 -26.01 7.89 16.08
C ALA A 7 -24.63 8.34 15.55
N VAL A 8 -23.57 7.84 16.19
CA VAL A 8 -22.21 7.94 15.66
C VAL A 8 -22.26 7.26 14.29
N ALA A 9 -22.21 8.06 13.23
CA ALA A 9 -22.11 7.58 11.87
C ALA A 9 -20.81 6.78 11.77
N ARG A 10 -20.89 5.46 11.95
CA ARG A 10 -19.86 4.52 11.54
C ARG A 10 -19.74 4.73 10.03
N SER A 11 -18.75 5.52 9.61
CA SER A 11 -18.32 5.54 8.22
C SER A 11 -18.04 4.08 7.86
N LEU A 12 -18.81 3.54 6.92
CA LEU A 12 -18.75 2.13 6.51
C LEU A 12 -17.42 1.91 5.79
N CYS A 13 -16.36 1.71 6.56
CA CYS A 13 -15.04 1.35 6.10
C CYS A 13 -15.17 -0.05 5.47
N THR A 14 -15.05 -0.14 4.14
CA THR A 14 -15.31 -1.37 3.40
C THR A 14 -14.13 -2.33 3.58
N LYS A 15 -14.38 -3.52 4.13
CA LYS A 15 -13.35 -4.55 4.35
C LYS A 15 -12.86 -5.08 3.01
N ILE A 16 -11.54 -5.12 2.82
CA ILE A 16 -10.89 -5.70 1.64
C ILE A 16 -10.71 -7.20 1.90
N ARG A 17 -11.07 -8.04 0.92
CA ARG A 17 -10.82 -9.49 1.00
C ARG A 17 -9.31 -9.72 1.07
N PRO A 18 -8.78 -10.41 2.09
CA PRO A 18 -7.35 -10.65 2.18
C PRO A 18 -6.86 -11.56 1.05
N LEU A 19 -5.55 -11.52 0.84
CA LEU A 19 -4.89 -12.29 -0.20
C LEU A 19 -4.93 -13.80 0.08
N SER A 20 -4.78 -14.22 1.33
CA SER A 20 -4.77 -15.63 1.72
C SER A 20 -6.06 -16.06 2.46
N ASP A 21 -6.44 -17.32 2.29
CA ASP A 21 -7.58 -17.91 3.00
C ASP A 21 -7.32 -18.07 4.50
N GLU A 22 -6.05 -18.20 4.89
CA GLU A 22 -5.63 -18.20 6.29
C GLU A 22 -6.02 -16.89 6.97
N TRP A 23 -5.66 -15.76 6.35
CA TRP A 23 -6.01 -14.44 6.86
C TRP A 23 -7.52 -14.21 6.87
N ALA A 24 -8.22 -14.68 5.84
CA ALA A 24 -9.68 -14.62 5.79
C ALA A 24 -10.31 -15.35 6.98
N ARG A 25 -9.80 -16.53 7.33
CA ARG A 25 -10.32 -17.37 8.43
C ARG A 25 -10.20 -16.71 9.79
N VAL A 26 -9.17 -15.91 10.01
CA VAL A 26 -8.93 -15.20 11.28
C VAL A 26 -9.40 -13.74 11.27
N GLY A 27 -10.14 -13.32 10.24
CA GLY A 27 -10.71 -11.96 10.14
C GLY A 27 -9.71 -10.86 9.76
N LEU A 28 -8.51 -11.24 9.33
CA LEU A 28 -7.53 -10.30 8.77
C LEU A 28 -7.97 -9.77 7.40
N GLY A 29 -7.35 -8.67 7.00
CA GLY A 29 -7.63 -7.87 5.81
C GLY A 29 -7.73 -6.39 6.17
N ALA A 30 -7.11 -5.52 5.39
CA ALA A 30 -7.27 -4.08 5.54
C ALA A 30 -8.71 -3.63 5.23
N ASN A 31 -9.06 -2.43 5.68
CA ASN A 31 -10.29 -1.75 5.26
C ASN A 31 -9.94 -0.60 4.32
N ARG A 32 -10.86 -0.19 3.44
CA ARG A 32 -10.71 1.03 2.64
C ARG A 32 -10.89 2.25 3.55
N ALA A 33 -9.88 3.14 3.62
CA ALA A 33 -9.97 4.38 4.39
C ALA A 33 -11.15 5.24 3.91
N ALA A 34 -11.74 6.02 4.82
CA ALA A 34 -12.79 6.95 4.46
C ALA A 34 -12.24 8.10 3.60
N PRO A 35 -13.03 8.70 2.69
CA PRO A 35 -12.52 9.70 1.73
C PRO A 35 -11.86 10.95 2.34
N HIS A 36 -12.16 11.27 3.60
CA HIS A 36 -11.61 12.42 4.31
C HIS A 36 -10.35 12.09 5.13
N GLU A 37 -10.05 10.81 5.34
CA GLU A 37 -8.86 10.39 6.08
C GLU A 37 -7.62 10.67 5.22
N LYS A 38 -6.63 11.33 5.81
CA LYS A 38 -5.33 11.60 5.18
C LYS A 38 -4.21 11.26 6.14
N LEU A 39 -3.13 10.68 5.62
CA LEU A 39 -1.91 10.44 6.39
C LEU A 39 -1.15 11.76 6.52
N ASN A 40 -1.18 12.38 7.70
CA ASN A 40 -0.42 13.59 8.02
C ASN A 40 0.57 13.39 9.19
N ARG A 41 0.47 12.27 9.92
CA ARG A 41 1.51 11.80 10.84
C ARG A 41 2.14 10.53 10.31
N LEU A 42 3.27 10.68 9.62
CA LEU A 42 4.07 9.57 9.13
C LEU A 42 4.89 8.97 10.28
N LEU A 43 4.83 7.65 10.44
CA LEU A 43 5.64 6.93 11.42
C LEU A 43 6.89 6.34 10.76
N PHE A 44 6.72 5.67 9.63
CA PHE A 44 7.84 5.10 8.86
C PHE A 44 7.39 4.76 7.44
N VAL A 45 8.39 4.60 6.56
CA VAL A 45 8.22 4.20 5.17
C VAL A 45 8.98 2.90 4.96
N GLN A 46 8.32 1.94 4.33
CA GLN A 46 8.92 0.68 3.89
C GLN A 46 9.01 0.71 2.37
N CYS A 47 10.16 0.31 1.83
CA CYS A 47 10.38 0.29 0.40
C CYS A 47 10.62 -1.15 -0.06
N GLY A 48 10.20 -1.45 -1.29
CA GLY A 48 10.43 -2.75 -1.90
C GLY A 48 10.38 -2.69 -3.42
N PHE A 49 10.79 -3.77 -4.06
CA PHE A 49 10.75 -3.92 -5.51
C PHE A 49 10.24 -5.29 -5.93
N GLY A 50 9.74 -5.39 -7.15
CA GLY A 50 9.17 -6.61 -7.68
C GLY A 50 9.37 -6.70 -9.18
N CYS A 51 9.83 -7.85 -9.64
CA CYS A 51 10.12 -8.10 -11.04
C CYS A 51 9.08 -9.04 -11.64
N ASP A 52 8.64 -8.78 -12.86
CA ASP A 52 7.99 -9.77 -13.72
C ASP A 52 8.75 -9.94 -15.02
N GLN A 53 9.07 -11.19 -15.37
CA GLN A 53 9.98 -11.51 -16.48
C GLN A 53 9.26 -11.83 -17.79
N HIS A 54 7.94 -11.89 -17.76
CA HIS A 54 7.09 -12.35 -18.87
C HIS A 54 6.48 -11.20 -19.68
N GLY A 55 6.48 -9.97 -19.15
CA GLY A 55 6.17 -8.78 -19.94
C GLY A 55 4.71 -8.58 -20.33
N ASP A 56 3.78 -9.42 -19.86
CA ASP A 56 2.34 -9.17 -20.06
C ASP A 56 1.99 -7.80 -19.47
N ARG A 57 1.54 -6.87 -20.32
CA ARG A 57 1.36 -5.47 -19.94
C ARG A 57 0.42 -5.26 -18.76
N LYS A 58 -0.55 -6.16 -18.57
CA LYS A 58 -1.56 -6.06 -17.52
C LYS A 58 -1.33 -7.06 -16.39
N LYS A 59 -1.00 -8.31 -16.72
CA LYS A 59 -0.75 -9.32 -15.68
C LYS A 59 0.64 -9.14 -15.07
N GLY A 60 1.63 -8.80 -15.89
CA GLY A 60 3.00 -8.57 -15.46
C GLY A 60 3.12 -7.34 -14.58
N SER A 61 2.50 -6.21 -14.96
CA SER A 61 2.44 -4.98 -14.14
C SER A 61 1.88 -5.25 -12.74
N THR A 62 0.78 -5.99 -12.68
CA THR A 62 0.12 -6.38 -11.42
C THR A 62 1.00 -7.34 -10.61
N ALA A 63 1.61 -8.35 -11.25
CA ALA A 63 2.51 -9.29 -10.58
C ALA A 63 3.75 -8.60 -10.01
N ALA A 64 4.37 -7.69 -10.78
CA ALA A 64 5.50 -6.89 -10.33
C ALA A 64 5.12 -5.97 -9.16
N ALA A 65 3.98 -5.28 -9.24
CA ALA A 65 3.47 -4.44 -8.15
C ALA A 65 3.18 -5.24 -6.87
N LEU A 66 2.54 -6.42 -6.98
CA LEU A 66 2.29 -7.32 -5.87
C LEU A 66 3.60 -7.77 -5.21
N ARG A 67 4.60 -8.14 -6.01
CA ARG A 67 5.93 -8.53 -5.52
C ARG A 67 6.59 -7.35 -4.80
N ALA A 68 6.54 -6.13 -5.36
CA ALA A 68 7.11 -4.94 -4.74
C ALA A 68 6.47 -4.58 -3.39
N VAL A 69 5.15 -4.66 -3.29
CA VAL A 69 4.44 -4.38 -2.03
C VAL A 69 4.70 -5.46 -0.98
N ARG A 70 4.72 -6.74 -1.39
CA ARG A 70 5.06 -7.84 -0.48
C ARG A 70 6.50 -7.70 0.02
N ASP A 71 7.45 -7.43 -0.87
CA ASP A 71 8.85 -7.20 -0.53
C ASP A 71 8.99 -6.07 0.51
N ALA A 72 8.29 -4.95 0.28
CA ALA A 72 8.30 -3.82 1.22
C ALA A 72 7.86 -4.21 2.64
N ILE A 73 6.85 -5.09 2.81
CA ILE A 73 6.26 -5.35 4.14
C ILE A 73 6.70 -6.64 4.82
N SER A 74 7.30 -7.60 4.08
CA SER A 74 7.47 -8.98 4.58
C SER A 74 8.56 -9.14 5.64
N PHE A 75 9.54 -8.25 5.68
CA PHE A 75 10.70 -8.34 6.58
C PHE A 75 10.63 -7.39 7.78
N ASN A 76 9.50 -6.73 7.98
CA ASN A 76 9.31 -5.76 9.05
C ASN A 76 8.33 -6.28 10.10
N SER A 77 8.61 -5.98 11.37
CA SER A 77 7.68 -6.17 12.47
C SER A 77 7.40 -4.84 13.15
N ILE A 78 6.12 -4.55 13.38
CA ILE A 78 5.67 -3.22 13.81
C ILE A 78 4.89 -3.29 15.14
N PRO A 79 5.48 -3.85 16.21
CA PRO A 79 4.78 -4.05 17.48
C PRO A 79 4.36 -2.72 18.13
N GLY A 80 5.16 -1.66 17.98
CA GLY A 80 4.93 -0.35 18.59
C GLY A 80 3.76 0.44 18.00
N VAL A 81 3.27 0.10 16.80
CA VAL A 81 2.20 0.86 16.13
C VAL A 81 0.92 0.94 16.97
N ALA A 82 0.58 -0.12 17.70
CA ALA A 82 -0.60 -0.13 18.55
C ALA A 82 -0.51 0.88 19.71
N LEU A 83 0.71 1.22 20.14
CA LEU A 83 0.99 2.19 21.20
C LEU A 83 1.13 3.61 20.65
N SER A 84 1.68 3.75 19.44
CA SER A 84 1.99 5.05 18.83
C SER A 84 0.81 5.68 18.09
N VAL A 85 -0.14 4.89 17.61
CA VAL A 85 -1.32 5.39 16.88
C VAL A 85 -2.48 5.63 17.86
N PRO A 86 -3.06 6.83 17.93
CA PRO A 86 -4.27 7.07 18.71
C PRO A 86 -5.43 6.18 18.24
N GLY A 87 -6.01 5.39 19.15
CA GLY A 87 -7.01 4.37 18.82
C GLY A 87 -6.44 3.07 18.25
N GLY A 88 -5.12 2.90 18.29
CA GLY A 88 -4.43 1.65 17.96
C GLY A 88 -4.43 1.33 16.46
N ARG A 89 -4.25 0.03 16.16
CA ARG A 89 -4.09 -0.47 14.77
C ARG A 89 -5.28 -0.17 13.87
N ASP A 90 -6.48 -0.02 14.42
CA ASP A 90 -7.70 0.28 13.66
C ASP A 90 -7.68 1.69 13.04
N ASN A 91 -6.88 2.60 13.59
CA ASN A 91 -6.67 3.95 13.06
C ASN A 91 -5.37 4.10 12.26
N MET A 92 -4.61 3.01 12.10
CA MET A 92 -3.42 3.04 11.25
C MET A 92 -3.84 3.20 9.79
N LEU A 93 -3.35 4.24 9.15
CA LEU A 93 -3.46 4.47 7.72
C LEU A 93 -2.28 3.85 6.98
N VAL A 94 -2.59 3.19 5.87
CA VAL A 94 -1.62 2.64 4.93
C VAL A 94 -1.72 3.46 3.65
N HIS A 95 -0.63 4.12 3.27
CA HIS A 95 -0.50 4.82 1.98
C HIS A 95 0.50 4.08 1.10
N VAL A 96 0.14 3.82 -0.15
CA VAL A 96 0.94 3.04 -1.07
C VAL A 96 1.19 3.86 -2.31
N LYS A 97 2.47 4.03 -2.65
CA LYS A 97 2.91 4.64 -3.90
C LYS A 97 3.71 3.64 -4.70
N LEU A 98 3.23 3.34 -5.90
CA LEU A 98 3.85 2.43 -6.86
C LEU A 98 4.52 3.21 -7.98
N GLY A 99 5.78 2.89 -8.23
CA GLY A 99 6.51 3.31 -9.43
C GLY A 99 6.54 2.17 -10.43
N VAL A 100 5.90 2.35 -11.58
CA VAL A 100 5.79 1.34 -12.64
C VAL A 100 6.17 1.98 -13.97
N PRO A 101 6.83 1.26 -14.90
CA PRO A 101 7.12 1.83 -16.22
C PRO A 101 5.85 2.30 -16.92
N SER A 102 5.93 3.42 -17.64
CA SER A 102 4.75 4.10 -18.21
C SER A 102 3.88 3.20 -19.10
N GLN A 103 4.52 2.32 -19.88
CA GLN A 103 3.87 1.35 -20.78
C GLN A 103 3.07 0.26 -20.04
N PHE A 104 3.23 0.17 -18.71
CA PHE A 104 2.74 -0.88 -17.82
C PHE A 104 1.91 -0.31 -16.66
N SER A 105 1.34 0.90 -16.82
CA SER A 105 0.60 1.60 -15.77
C SER A 105 -0.76 0.96 -15.41
N GLU A 106 -1.24 -0.01 -16.20
CA GLU A 106 -2.45 -0.78 -15.93
C GLU A 106 -2.22 -1.85 -14.85
N VAL A 107 -2.22 -1.43 -13.58
CA VAL A 107 -2.10 -2.33 -12.41
C VAL A 107 -3.47 -2.61 -11.81
N ASP A 108 -3.77 -3.86 -11.47
CA ASP A 108 -4.95 -4.21 -10.68
C ASP A 108 -4.75 -3.79 -9.21
N LEU A 109 -5.25 -2.60 -8.87
CA LEU A 109 -5.13 -2.01 -7.53
C LEU A 109 -5.99 -2.71 -6.49
N ASP A 110 -7.06 -3.39 -6.91
CA ASP A 110 -7.86 -4.20 -6.00
C ASP A 110 -7.08 -5.44 -5.60
N GLU A 111 -6.35 -6.07 -6.52
CA GLU A 111 -5.47 -7.20 -6.20
C GLU A 111 -4.32 -6.79 -5.26
N VAL A 112 -3.65 -5.67 -5.55
CA VAL A 112 -2.59 -5.12 -4.69
C VAL A 112 -3.10 -4.81 -3.27
N ALA A 113 -4.31 -4.26 -3.15
CA ALA A 113 -4.91 -3.93 -1.87
C ALA A 113 -5.07 -5.14 -0.92
N ARG A 114 -5.18 -6.35 -1.46
CA ARG A 114 -5.37 -7.59 -0.67
C ARG A 114 -4.13 -8.00 0.11
N VAL A 115 -2.96 -7.46 -0.24
CA VAL A 115 -1.67 -7.76 0.40
C VAL A 115 -1.63 -7.27 1.85
N PHE A 116 -2.47 -6.30 2.23
CA PHE A 116 -2.44 -5.70 3.56
C PHE A 116 -3.30 -6.48 4.56
N PRO A 117 -2.71 -7.03 5.64
CA PRO A 117 -3.43 -7.85 6.61
C PRO A 117 -4.31 -7.03 7.58
N TYR A 118 -4.10 -5.72 7.72
CA TYR A 118 -4.86 -4.86 8.64
C TYR A 118 -4.60 -3.37 8.33
N GLY A 119 -5.29 -2.48 9.06
CA GLY A 119 -5.23 -1.04 8.89
C GLY A 119 -6.27 -0.52 7.89
N LYS A 120 -6.17 0.76 7.57
CA LYS A 120 -7.04 1.49 6.64
C LYS A 120 -6.22 1.92 5.42
N LEU A 121 -6.48 1.28 4.29
CA LEU A 121 -5.78 1.52 3.03
C LEU A 121 -6.37 2.76 2.34
N LEU A 122 -5.53 3.79 2.18
CA LEU A 122 -5.79 4.93 1.32
C LEU A 122 -5.76 4.53 -0.16
N PRO A 123 -6.30 5.34 -1.08
CA PRO A 123 -6.17 5.09 -2.51
C PRO A 123 -4.70 4.84 -2.90
N ILE A 124 -4.45 3.75 -3.64
CA ILE A 124 -3.10 3.42 -4.12
C ILE A 124 -2.74 4.39 -5.24
N GLU A 125 -1.60 5.04 -5.10
CA GLU A 125 -1.06 5.93 -6.13
C GLU A 125 -0.14 5.14 -7.07
N VAL A 126 -0.35 5.28 -8.38
CA VAL A 126 0.54 4.77 -9.41
C VAL A 126 1.19 5.95 -10.12
N THR A 127 2.51 5.92 -10.26
CA THR A 127 3.29 6.91 -11.00
C THR A 127 4.27 6.23 -11.94
N THR A 128 4.69 6.94 -12.98
CA THR A 128 5.80 6.50 -13.83
C THR A 128 7.07 6.35 -12.99
N GLY A 129 7.73 5.21 -13.12
CA GLY A 129 8.97 4.86 -12.42
C GLY A 129 9.43 3.44 -12.79
N GLY A 130 10.11 2.76 -11.87
CA GLY A 130 10.53 1.38 -12.08
C GLY A 130 11.58 1.22 -13.18
N LEU A 131 11.63 0.04 -13.79
CA LEU A 131 12.58 -0.30 -14.87
C LEU A 131 11.95 -1.30 -15.85
N THR A 132 12.32 -1.19 -17.13
CA THR A 132 12.15 -2.28 -18.11
C THR A 132 13.52 -2.75 -18.56
N PHE A 133 13.68 -4.04 -18.82
CA PHE A 133 14.92 -4.61 -19.35
C PHE A 133 14.62 -5.85 -20.19
N GLY A 134 15.50 -6.17 -21.14
CA GLY A 134 15.39 -7.43 -21.90
C GLY A 134 15.80 -8.61 -21.03
N CYS A 135 14.92 -9.60 -20.86
CA CYS A 135 15.22 -10.84 -20.14
C CYS A 135 15.95 -11.88 -21.01
N GLY A 136 16.06 -11.62 -22.32
CA GLY A 136 16.80 -12.46 -23.26
C GLY A 136 16.14 -13.80 -23.60
N ARG A 137 14.85 -13.97 -23.25
CA ARG A 137 14.09 -15.19 -23.53
C ARG A 137 12.61 -14.85 -23.74
N VAL A 138 11.99 -15.48 -24.74
CA VAL A 138 10.54 -15.45 -24.95
C VAL A 138 10.03 -16.87 -24.77
N VAL A 139 9.14 -17.09 -23.80
CA VAL A 139 8.48 -18.37 -23.55
C VAL A 139 7.00 -18.24 -23.93
N THR A 140 6.69 -18.54 -25.18
CA THR A 140 5.34 -18.36 -25.73
C THR A 140 4.30 -19.25 -25.03
N GLU A 141 4.68 -20.41 -24.49
CA GLU A 141 3.79 -21.27 -23.71
C GLU A 141 3.37 -20.65 -22.37
N LEU A 142 4.13 -19.67 -21.86
CA LEU A 142 3.81 -18.90 -20.66
C LEU A 142 3.12 -17.56 -20.98
N GLY A 143 2.92 -17.26 -22.27
CA GLY A 143 2.22 -16.07 -22.75
C GLY A 143 3.11 -14.86 -23.04
N ASP A 144 4.43 -15.05 -23.12
CA ASP A 144 5.37 -13.97 -23.43
C ASP A 144 5.16 -13.48 -24.88
N GLU A 145 4.93 -12.16 -25.06
CA GLU A 145 4.80 -11.52 -26.37
C GLU A 145 6.15 -11.03 -26.91
N ASP A 146 7.03 -10.59 -26.02
CA ASP A 146 8.40 -10.14 -26.29
C ASP A 146 9.33 -10.52 -25.11
N ASP A 147 10.58 -10.06 -25.11
CA ASP A 147 11.54 -10.33 -24.04
C ASP A 147 11.57 -9.23 -22.96
N THR A 148 10.55 -8.37 -22.89
CA THR A 148 10.52 -7.26 -21.93
C THR A 148 10.16 -7.75 -20.54
N ALA A 149 11.12 -7.72 -19.62
CA ALA A 149 10.84 -7.79 -18.20
C ALA A 149 10.58 -6.40 -17.61
N ILE A 150 9.82 -6.37 -16.53
CA ILE A 150 9.50 -5.15 -15.79
C ILE A 150 9.87 -5.26 -14.33
N VAL A 151 10.25 -4.13 -13.74
CA VAL A 151 10.46 -3.97 -12.30
C VAL A 151 9.57 -2.82 -11.82
N ALA A 152 8.68 -3.13 -10.88
CA ALA A 152 7.94 -2.14 -10.11
C ALA A 152 8.67 -1.86 -8.79
N VAL A 153 8.53 -0.64 -8.29
CA VAL A 153 8.98 -0.23 -6.95
C VAL A 153 7.79 0.23 -6.13
N ALA A 154 7.84 0.01 -4.82
CA ALA A 154 6.79 0.40 -3.90
C ALA A 154 7.37 1.18 -2.71
N ALA A 155 6.67 2.24 -2.32
CA ALA A 155 6.82 2.88 -1.02
C ALA A 155 5.51 2.73 -0.24
N VAL A 156 5.56 2.00 0.87
CA VAL A 156 4.45 1.76 1.79
C VAL A 156 4.67 2.59 3.05
N SER A 157 3.89 3.66 3.17
CA SER A 157 3.95 4.59 4.30
C SER A 157 2.89 4.23 5.33
N LEU A 158 3.30 4.13 6.60
CA LEU A 158 2.40 3.88 7.72
C LEU A 158 2.32 5.08 8.63
N GLY A 159 1.12 5.41 9.06
CA GLY A 159 0.86 6.60 9.85
C GLY A 159 -0.57 6.67 10.35
N TYR A 160 -1.00 7.86 10.73
CA TYR A 160 -2.37 8.12 11.12
C TYR A 160 -2.79 9.54 10.77
N HIS A 161 -4.09 9.80 10.93
CA HIS A 161 -4.67 11.12 10.79
C HIS A 161 -4.71 11.82 12.15
N ASP A 162 -3.98 12.93 12.27
CA ASP A 162 -4.08 13.85 13.39
C ASP A 162 -4.84 15.11 12.95
N PRO A 163 -6.08 15.34 13.42
CA PRO A 163 -6.87 16.49 13.01
C PRO A 163 -6.28 17.82 13.49
N SER A 164 -5.37 17.80 14.48
CA SER A 164 -4.67 19.00 14.95
C SER A 164 -3.46 19.38 14.09
N ASP A 165 -2.96 18.45 13.26
CA ASP A 165 -1.84 18.72 12.35
C ASP A 165 -2.35 19.17 10.98
N ALA A 166 -2.52 20.48 10.85
CA ALA A 166 -2.91 21.12 9.60
C ALA A 166 -1.77 21.18 8.57
N ALA A 167 -0.52 20.93 8.96
CA ALA A 167 0.65 21.14 8.12
C ALA A 167 1.06 19.84 7.39
N LEU A 168 1.06 19.90 6.06
CA LEU A 168 1.66 18.88 5.18
C LEU A 168 3.13 19.20 4.83
N SER A 169 3.72 20.23 5.43
CA SER A 169 5.10 20.61 5.12
C SER A 169 6.10 19.61 5.71
N PRO A 170 7.11 19.16 4.95
CA PRO A 170 8.21 18.39 5.50
C PRO A 170 8.80 19.13 6.70
N ARG A 171 9.00 18.42 7.80
CA ARG A 171 9.80 18.95 8.92
C ARG A 171 11.26 18.82 8.52
N THR A 172 12.00 19.92 8.62
CA THR A 172 13.46 19.88 8.56
C THR A 172 13.96 19.47 9.93
N TRP A 173 14.75 18.41 9.98
CA TRP A 173 15.41 17.92 11.19
C TRP A 173 16.91 18.16 11.04
N ASP A 174 17.55 18.65 12.11
CA ASP A 174 19.00 18.71 12.22
C ASP A 174 19.46 17.55 13.09
N THR A 175 20.35 16.71 12.57
CA THR A 175 20.88 15.54 13.30
C THR A 175 21.68 15.94 14.54
N ARG A 176 22.05 17.21 14.68
CA ARG A 176 22.74 17.76 15.85
C ARG A 176 21.80 18.05 17.03
N ASP A 177 20.50 18.16 16.79
CA ASP A 177 19.51 18.49 17.82
C ASP A 177 19.09 17.25 18.66
N GLY A 178 19.73 16.09 18.43
CA GLY A 178 19.43 14.86 19.15
C GLY A 178 18.15 14.17 18.70
N HIS A 179 17.71 14.46 17.46
CA HIS A 179 16.62 13.80 16.76
C HIS A 179 17.13 12.71 15.82
#